data_AF-X8GWI0-F1
#
_entry.id   AF-X8GWI0-F1
#
_cell.length_a   1.000
_cell.length_b   1.000
_cell.length_c   1.000
_cell.angle_alpha   90.00
_cell.angle_beta   90.00
_cell.angle_gamma   90.00
#
_symmetry.space_group_name_H-M   'P 1'
#
loop_
_entity.id
_entity.type
_entity.pdbx_description
1 polymer ?
#
loop_
_entity_poly.entity_id
_entity_poly.type
_entity_poly.pdbx_seq_one_letter_code
_entity_poly.pdbx_strand_id
1 'polypeptide(L)' 'MNAYDPYRYYIKIRDGTIIIEGKECPNIIGKYCFYNKNTFKKSLKELSEKYREDQITTYQNIRGRWYECPKPNI' A
#
# COMPACT_ATOMS: atom_id res chain seq x y z
N MET A 1 -18.33 -18.35 -2.43
CA MET A 1 -17.54 -18.81 -1.28
C MET A 1 -16.41 -17.80 -1.09
N ASN A 2 -16.42 -17.06 0.02
CA ASN A 2 -15.54 -15.91 0.26
C ASN A 2 -14.07 -16.33 0.19
N ALA A 3 -13.41 -16.01 -0.93
CA ALA A 3 -11.96 -16.05 -1.05
C ALA A 3 -11.41 -15.02 -0.06
N TYR A 4 -11.13 -15.47 1.17
CA TYR A 4 -10.33 -14.69 2.11
C TYR A 4 -8.99 -14.48 1.43
N ASP A 5 -8.83 -13.30 0.83
CA ASP A 5 -7.56 -12.77 0.38
C ASP A 5 -6.58 -13.00 1.54
N PRO A 6 -5.63 -13.95 1.45
CA PRO A 6 -4.93 -14.37 2.65
C PRO A 6 -3.97 -13.25 3.12
N TYR A 7 -3.75 -12.25 2.26
CA TYR A 7 -2.83 -11.14 2.44
C TYR A 7 -3.26 -10.25 3.61
N ARG A 8 -2.32 -10.02 4.52
CA ARG A 8 -2.53 -9.24 5.74
C ARG A 8 -1.94 -7.84 5.66
N TYR A 9 -1.01 -7.63 4.74
CA TYR A 9 -0.29 -6.37 4.59
C TYR A 9 -0.18 -6.01 3.12
N TYR A 10 -0.20 -4.72 2.82
CA TYR A 10 -0.13 -4.21 1.47
C TYR A 10 0.68 -2.91 1.45
N ILE A 11 1.53 -2.75 0.45
CA ILE A 11 2.30 -1.53 0.19
C ILE A 11 1.88 -1.03 -1.19
N LYS A 12 1.53 0.24 -1.26
CA LYS A 12 1.16 0.96 -2.48
C LYS A 12 2.17 2.09 -2.69
N ILE A 13 2.81 2.10 -3.84
CA ILE A 13 3.73 3.16 -4.23
C ILE A 13 3.01 4.09 -5.22
N ARG A 14 3.05 5.39 -4.93
CA ARG A 14 2.43 6.44 -5.72
C ARG A 14 3.47 7.45 -6.16
N ASP A 15 3.42 7.88 -7.41
CA ASP A 15 4.35 8.87 -7.94
C ASP A 15 3.62 9.97 -8.70
N GLY A 16 3.20 11.00 -7.95
CA GLY A 16 2.39 12.09 -8.48
C GLY A 16 0.98 11.65 -8.90
N THR A 17 0.44 12.37 -9.87
CA THR A 17 -0.95 12.28 -10.32
C THR A 17 -0.96 12.12 -11.83
N ILE A 18 -1.82 11.24 -12.34
CA ILE A 18 -2.09 11.09 -13.77
C ILE A 18 -3.53 11.47 -14.06
N ILE A 19 -3.75 12.02 -15.26
CA ILE A 19 -5.09 12.38 -15.72
C ILE A 19 -5.65 11.18 -16.49
N ILE A 20 -6.70 10.57 -15.95
CA ILE A 20 -7.46 9.49 -16.61
C ILE A 20 -8.85 10.04 -16.87
N GLU A 21 -9.27 10.09 -18.14
CA GLU A 21 -10.60 10.58 -18.54
C GLU A 21 -10.94 11.98 -17.98
N GLY A 22 -9.94 12.88 -17.94
CA GLY A 22 -10.09 14.23 -17.42
C GLY A 22 -10.14 14.34 -15.89
N LYS A 23 -9.92 13.24 -15.16
CA LYS A 23 -9.87 13.22 -13.69
C LYS A 23 -8.46 12.98 -13.18
N GLU A 24 -8.05 13.77 -12.19
CA GLU A 24 -6.79 13.58 -11.48
C GLU A 24 -6.87 12.34 -10.58
N CYS A 25 -6.04 11.34 -10.89
CA CYS A 25 -5.94 10.09 -10.14
C CYS A 25 -4.50 9.89 -9.66
N PRO A 26 -4.27 9.38 -8.43
CA PRO A 26 -2.92 9.08 -7.97
C PRO A 26 -2.28 8.05 -8.89
N ASN A 27 -1.08 8.34 -9.37
CA ASN A 27 -0.34 7.48 -10.27
C ASN A 27 0.28 6.32 -9.49
N ILE A 28 -0.28 5.11 -9.63
CA ILE A 28 0.17 3.94 -8.88
C ILE A 28 1.26 3.23 -9.68
N ILE A 29 2.51 3.36 -9.23
CA ILE A 29 3.66 2.74 -9.90
C ILE A 29 4.05 1.38 -9.31
N GLY A 30 3.51 1.03 -8.14
CA GLY A 30 3.84 -0.25 -7.47
C GLY A 30 2.76 -0.71 -6.51
N LYS A 31 2.55 -2.03 -6.46
CA LYS A 31 1.61 -2.71 -5.57
C LYS A 31 2.25 -3.99 -5.05
N TYR A 32 2.35 -4.14 -3.74
CA TYR A 32 2.98 -5.30 -3.10
C TYR A 32 2.10 -5.86 -1.99
N CYS A 33 1.67 -7.11 -2.11
CA CYS A 33 0.81 -7.79 -1.14
C CYS A 33 1.62 -8.83 -0.35
N PHE A 34 1.42 -8.89 0.97
CA PHE A 34 2.15 -9.79 1.86
C PHE A 34 1.23 -10.51 2.84
N TYR A 35 1.51 -11.79 3.03
CA TYR A 35 0.88 -12.63 4.04
C TYR A 35 1.49 -12.45 5.43
N ASN A 36 2.82 -12.28 5.47
CA ASN A 36 3.63 -12.28 6.68
C ASN A 36 4.18 -10.88 7.01
N LYS A 37 4.08 -10.48 8.28
CA LYS A 37 4.61 -9.22 8.81
C LYS A 37 6.12 -9.08 8.63
N ASN A 38 6.88 -10.17 8.73
CA ASN A 38 8.34 -10.13 8.62
C ASN A 38 8.78 -9.80 7.19
N THR A 39 8.16 -10.43 6.19
CA THR A 39 8.42 -10.13 4.78
C THR A 39 7.97 -8.72 4.44
N PHE A 40 6.79 -8.30 4.92
CA PHE A 40 6.32 -6.92 4.78
C PHE A 40 7.33 -5.90 5.33
N LYS A 41 7.86 -6.10 6.53
CA LYS A 41 8.85 -5.18 7.12
C LYS A 41 10.15 -5.12 6.33
N LYS A 42 10.64 -6.25 5.83
CA LYS A 42 11.86 -6.29 5.00
C LYS A 42 11.65 -5.50 3.71
N SER A 43 10.59 -5.82 2.97
CA SER A 43 10.28 -5.11 1.72
C SER A 43 9.94 -3.64 1.95
N LEU A 44 9.27 -3.29 3.04
CA LEU A 44 9.04 -1.89 3.41
C LEU A 44 10.36 -1.15 3.59
N LYS A 45 11.32 -1.73 4.31
CA LYS A 45 12.65 -1.12 4.49
C LYS A 45 13.36 -0.90 3.14
N GLU A 46 13.39 -1.92 2.29
CA GLU A 46 13.99 -1.83 0.95
C GLU A 46 13.31 -0.78 0.05
N LEU A 47 11.99 -0.63 0.18
CA LEU A 47 11.21 0.37 -0.56
C LEU A 47 11.41 1.78 0.01
N SER A 48 11.52 1.93 1.34
CA SER A 48 11.84 3.19 2.00
C SER A 48 13.22 3.73 1.66
N GLU A 49 14.16 2.88 1.24
CA GLU A 49 15.47 3.30 0.72
C GLU A 49 15.39 3.77 -0.75
N LYS A 50 14.37 3.34 -1.50
CA LYS A 50 14.20 3.64 -2.93
C LYS A 50 13.23 4.77 -3.22
N TYR A 51 12.23 4.95 -2.35
CA TYR A 51 11.14 5.90 -2.52
C TYR A 51 11.02 6.79 -1.28
N ARG A 52 10.49 8.00 -1.48
CA ARG A 52 10.22 8.94 -0.38
C ARG A 52 9.03 8.48 0.46
N GLU A 53 8.96 8.90 1.71
CA GLU A 53 7.91 8.50 2.64
C GLU A 53 6.50 8.86 2.14
N ASP A 54 6.34 10.01 1.48
CA ASP A 54 5.07 10.48 0.89
C ASP A 54 4.59 9.62 -0.30
N GLN A 55 5.51 8.90 -0.94
CA GLN A 55 5.22 8.01 -2.05
C GLN A 55 4.77 6.61 -1.59
N ILE A 56 5.04 6.25 -0.32
CA ILE A 56 4.76 4.93 0.22
C ILE A 56 3.54 4.97 1.12
N THR A 57 2.47 4.28 0.71
CA THR A 57 1.30 4.06 1.55
C THR A 57 1.22 2.60 1.96
N THR A 58 1.14 2.32 3.27
CA THR A 58 0.97 0.95 3.76
C THR A 58 -0.45 0.71 4.21
N TYR A 59 -0.91 -0.54 4.10
CA TYR A 59 -2.22 -0.96 4.56
C TYR A 59 -2.13 -2.28 5.31
N GLN A 60 -3.00 -2.43 6.30
CA GLN A 60 -3.17 -3.67 7.03
C GLN A 60 -4.60 -4.19 6.89
N ASN A 61 -4.74 -5.47 6.54
CA ASN A 61 -6.00 -6.16 6.60
C ASN A 61 -6.27 -6.63 8.03
N ILE A 62 -7.36 -6.15 8.62
CA ILE A 62 -7.84 -6.58 9.93
C ILE A 62 -9.29 -7.05 9.75
N ARG A 63 -9.53 -8.35 9.96
CA ARG A 63 -10.85 -8.99 9.84
C ARG A 63 -11.55 -8.72 8.49
N GLY A 64 -10.80 -8.74 7.39
CA GLY A 64 -11.34 -8.55 6.04
C GLY A 64 -11.48 -7.09 5.61
N ARG A 65 -11.06 -6.13 6.45
CA ARG A 65 -11.05 -4.70 6.11
C ARG A 65 -9.64 -4.17 6.03
N TRP A 66 -9.34 -3.40 4.98
CA TRP A 66 -8.05 -2.75 4.79
C TRP A 66 -8.04 -1.38 5.46
N TYR A 67 -7.02 -1.12 6.28
CA TYR A 67 -6.79 0.15 6.96
C TYR A 67 -5.47 0.74 6.52
N GLU A 68 -5.45 2.02 6.17
CA GLU A 68 -4.23 2.76 5.83
C GLU A 68 -3.38 3.01 7.09
N CYS A 69 -2.06 2.94 6.94
CA CYS A 69 -1.07 3.07 8.01
C CYS A 69 0.10 4.00 7.58
N PRO A 70 0.52 4.97 8.42
CA PRO A 70 -0.11 5.34 9.69
C PRO A 70 -1.54 5.85 9.45
N LYS A 71 -2.42 5.67 10.44
CA LYS A 71 -3.78 6.22 10.32
C LYS A 71 -3.61 7.72 10.05
N PRO A 72 -4.23 8.28 9.00
CA PRO A 72 -4.28 9.72 8.88
C PRO A 72 -4.87 10.26 10.18
N ASN A 73 -4.18 11.22 10.82
CA ASN A 73 -4.76 11.97 11.93
C ASN A 73 -5.95 12.72 11.33
N ILE A 74 -7.15 12.17 11.52
CA ILE A 74 -8.43 12.82 11.23
C ILE A 74 -8.74 13.75 12.39
#